data_AF-A0A377F782-F1
#
_entry.id   AF-A0A377F782-F1
#
_cell.length_a   1.000
_cell.length_b   1.000
_cell.length_c   1.000
_cell.angle_alpha   90.00
_cell.angle_beta   90.00
_cell.angle_gamma   90.00
#
_symmetry.space_group_name_H-M   'P 1'
#
loop_
_entity.id
_entity.type
_entity.pdbx_description
1 polymer ?
#
loop_
_entity_poly.entity_id
_entity_poly.type
_entity_poly.pdbx_seq_one_letter_code
_entity_poly.pdbx_strand_id
1 'polypeptide(L)' 'MPEGPEIRRAADNLEAAIKGKPLTDVWFAFPQLKTYQSQLIGQHVTHVETRGKALLTHFFQRLNALQP' A
#
# COMPACT_ATOMS: atom_id res chain seq x y z
N MET A 1 -20.95 -4.88 -9.27
CA MET A 1 -19.67 -5.36 -8.69
C MET A 1 -18.58 -4.62 -9.43
N PRO A 2 -17.55 -4.07 -8.75
CA PRO A 2 -16.50 -3.34 -9.45
C PRO A 2 -15.84 -4.20 -10.53
N GLU A 3 -15.81 -3.70 -11.77
CA GLU A 3 -15.13 -4.31 -12.92
C GLU A 3 -13.77 -3.67 -13.18
N GLY A 4 -12.97 -4.25 -14.08
CA GLY A 4 -11.61 -3.79 -14.38
C GLY A 4 -11.45 -2.27 -14.55
N PRO A 5 -12.34 -1.57 -15.30
CA PRO A 5 -12.29 -0.11 -15.42
C PRO A 5 -12.54 0.66 -14.13
N GLU A 6 -13.32 0.12 -13.20
CA GLU A 6 -13.61 0.73 -11.90
C GLU A 6 -12.44 0.52 -10.94
N ILE A 7 -11.81 -0.66 -10.98
CA ILE A 7 -10.60 -0.96 -10.21
C ILE A 7 -9.42 -0.10 -10.67
N ARG A 8 -9.25 0.11 -11.99
CA ARG A 8 -8.22 1.03 -12.52
C ARG A 8 -8.42 2.45 -12.01
N ARG A 9 -9.65 2.97 -12.07
CA ARG A 9 -9.96 4.31 -11.55
C ARG A 9 -9.69 4.44 -10.05
N ALA A 10 -10.00 3.41 -9.27
CA ALA A 10 -9.66 3.40 -7.84
C ALA A 10 -8.13 3.41 -7.60
N ALA A 11 -7.37 2.66 -8.39
CA ALA A 11 -5.91 2.65 -8.31
C ALA A 11 -5.30 4.02 -8.66
N ASP A 12 -5.78 4.67 -9.73
CA ASP A 12 -5.31 5.99 -10.15
C ASP A 12 -5.58 7.05 -9.07
N ASN A 13 -6.78 7.02 -8.46
CA ASN A 13 -7.13 7.92 -7.35
C ASN A 13 -6.24 7.70 -6.12
N LEU A 14 -5.96 6.44 -5.77
CA LEU A 14 -5.07 6.10 -4.67
C LEU A 14 -3.64 6.56 -4.95
N GLU A 15 -3.10 6.30 -6.14
CA GLU A 15 -1.76 6.79 -6.50
C GLU A 15 -1.67 8.31 -6.37
N ALA A 16 -2.62 9.06 -6.94
CA ALA A 16 -2.64 10.52 -6.83
C ALA A 16 -2.71 11.00 -5.37
N ALA A 17 -3.41 10.27 -4.51
CA ALA A 17 -3.58 10.65 -3.11
C ALA A 17 -2.34 10.39 -2.25
N ILE A 18 -1.66 9.24 -2.39
CA ILE A 18 -0.66 8.79 -1.41
C ILE A 18 0.73 8.43 -1.97
N LYS A 19 0.91 8.32 -3.29
CA LYS A 19 2.19 7.91 -3.88
C LYS A 19 3.33 8.85 -3.49
N GLY A 20 4.46 8.27 -3.09
CA GLY A 20 5.67 9.00 -2.70
C GLY A 20 5.58 9.76 -1.39
N LYS A 21 4.43 9.77 -0.70
CA LYS A 21 4.25 10.45 0.58
C LYS A 21 4.62 9.49 1.73
N PRO A 22 5.39 9.94 2.75
CA PRO A 22 5.65 9.15 3.93
C PRO A 22 4.35 8.80 4.67
N LEU A 23 4.17 7.53 5.01
CA LEU A 23 3.04 7.05 5.78
C LEU A 23 3.21 7.46 7.25
N THR A 24 2.33 8.33 7.74
CA THR A 24 2.36 8.81 9.13
C THR A 24 1.52 7.94 10.06
N ASP A 25 0.55 7.22 9.52
CA ASP A 25 -0.27 6.24 10.24
C ASP A 25 -0.68 5.11 9.28
N VAL A 26 -0.76 3.88 9.80
CA VAL A 26 -1.14 2.68 9.04
C VAL A 26 -1.95 1.77 9.95
N TRP A 27 -3.15 1.41 9.49
CA TRP A 27 -4.06 0.56 10.23
C TRP A 27 -4.64 -0.55 9.36
N PHE A 28 -4.68 -1.76 9.90
CA PHE A 28 -5.35 -2.92 9.30
C PHE A 28 -6.36 -3.50 10.27
N ALA A 29 -7.55 -3.87 9.79
CA ALA A 29 -8.57 -4.49 10.64
C ALA A 29 -8.16 -5.90 11.12
N PHE A 30 -7.44 -6.65 10.29
CA PHE A 30 -7.16 -8.07 10.53
C PHE A 30 -5.95 -8.29 11.44
N PRO A 31 -6.05 -9.15 12.48
CA PRO A 31 -4.96 -9.42 13.42
C PRO A 31 -3.65 -9.83 12.76
N GLN A 32 -3.69 -10.72 11.76
CA GLN A 32 -2.50 -11.21 11.06
C GLN A 32 -1.75 -10.11 10.28
N LEU A 33 -2.41 -8.97 9.99
CA LEU A 33 -1.79 -7.85 9.31
C LEU A 33 -1.24 -6.78 10.27
N LYS A 34 -1.54 -6.87 11.58
CA LYS A 34 -1.10 -5.87 12.56
C LYS A 34 0.41 -5.71 12.63
N THR A 35 1.17 -6.78 12.41
CA THR A 35 2.65 -6.77 12.41
C THR A 35 3.24 -5.79 11.38
N TYR A 36 2.55 -5.56 10.26
CA TYR A 36 3.03 -4.67 9.20
C TYR A 36 2.76 -3.19 9.48
N GLN A 37 1.87 -2.85 10.41
CA GLN A 37 1.51 -1.44 10.68
C GLN A 37 2.75 -0.62 11.04
N SER A 38 3.48 -1.06 12.08
CA SER A 38 4.69 -0.37 12.54
C SER A 38 5.83 -0.42 11.51
N GLN A 39 5.92 -1.50 10.72
CA GLN A 39 6.94 -1.66 9.68
C GLN A 39 6.74 -0.70 8.48
N LEU A 40 5.50 -0.27 8.23
CA LEU A 40 5.16 0.60 7.11
C LEU A 40 5.20 2.10 7.47
N ILE A 41 5.18 2.46 8.76
CA ILE A 41 5.34 3.86 9.18
C ILE A 41 6.67 4.42 8.67
N GLY A 42 6.62 5.60 8.05
CA GLY A 42 7.77 6.27 7.44
C GLY A 42 8.19 5.71 6.06
N GLN A 43 7.63 4.58 5.62
CA GLN A 43 7.75 4.14 4.23
C GLN A 43 6.77 4.93 3.33
N HIS A 44 6.81 4.69 2.03
CA HIS A 44 5.89 5.31 1.07
C HIS A 44 5.37 4.28 0.07
N VAL A 45 4.17 4.53 -0.46
CA VAL A 45 3.65 3.78 -1.60
C VAL A 45 4.42 4.17 -2.86
N THR A 46 4.92 3.19 -3.59
CA THR A 46 5.66 3.41 -4.86
C THR A 46 4.72 3.36 -6.06
N HIS A 47 3.73 2.46 -6.03
CA HIS A 47 2.82 2.21 -7.13
C HIS A 47 1.57 1.44 -6.65
N VAL A 48 0.42 1.66 -7.30
CA VAL A 48 -0.79 0.84 -7.16
C VAL A 48 -1.12 0.14 -8.48
N GLU A 49 -0.97 -1.19 -8.52
CA GLU A 49 -1.20 -2.03 -9.69
C GLU A 49 -2.62 -2.59 -9.70
N THR A 50 -3.15 -2.87 -10.89
CA THR A 50 -4.40 -3.60 -11.05
C THR A 50 -4.16 -4.90 -11.82
N ARG A 51 -4.61 -6.02 -11.29
CA ARG A 51 -4.64 -7.32 -11.98
C ARG A 51 -6.06 -7.86 -12.02
N GLY A 52 -6.76 -7.62 -13.13
CA GLY A 52 -8.19 -7.91 -13.23
C GLY A 52 -8.97 -7.14 -12.17
N LYS A 53 -9.53 -7.86 -11.18
CA LYS A 53 -10.28 -7.27 -10.06
C LYS A 53 -9.44 -7.02 -8.81
N ALA A 54 -8.17 -7.44 -8.80
CA ALA A 54 -7.26 -7.26 -7.68
C ALA A 54 -6.53 -5.91 -7.76
N LEU A 55 -6.33 -5.30 -6.60
CA LEU A 55 -5.54 -4.08 -6.42
C LEU A 55 -4.30 -4.44 -5.59
N LEU A 56 -3.11 -4.15 -6.10
CA LEU A 56 -1.84 -4.43 -5.45
C LEU A 56 -1.17 -3.11 -5.09
N THR A 57 -1.08 -2.80 -3.80
CA THR A 57 -0.37 -1.62 -3.30
C THR A 57 1.08 -1.99 -3.00
N HIS A 58 2.00 -1.39 -3.74
CA HIS A 58 3.44 -1.61 -3.57
C HIS A 58 4.02 -0.56 -2.61
N PHE A 59 4.74 -1.03 -1.60
CA PHE A 59 5.42 -0.19 -0.62
C PHE A 59 6.91 -0.22 -0.84
N PHE A 60 7.58 0.91 -0.61
CA PHE A 60 9.04 0.93 -0.54
C PHE A 60 9.49 0.18 0.71
N GLN A 61 10.27 -0.88 0.52
CA GLN A 61 10.90 -1.58 1.62
C GLN A 61 12.33 -1.05 1.79
N ARG A 62 12.56 -0.30 2.87
CA ARG A 62 13.92 0.00 3.31
C ARG A 62 14.56 -1.29 3.84
N LEU A 63 15.55 -1.81 3.13
CA LEU A 63 16.41 -2.89 3.63
C LEU A 63 17.27 -2.35 4.77
N ASN A 64 16.76 -2.40 6.00
CA ASN A 64 17.63 -2.32 7.16
C ASN A 64 18.11 -3.75 7.46
N ALA A 65 19.31 -4.09 6.97
CA ALA A 65 20.12 -5.07 7.67
C ALA A 65 20.33 -4.55 9.10
N LEU A 66 20.34 -5.44 10.09
CA LEU A 66 20.31 -5.20 11.53
C LEU A 66 18.88 -5.18 12.12
N GLN A 67 18.33 -6.38 12.26
CA GLN A 67 17.72 -6.76 13.55
C GLN A 67 18.77 -7.64 14.27
N PRO A 68 18.96 -7.48 15.60
CA PRO A 68 19.83 -8.36 16.38
C PRO A 68 19.36 -9.81 16.35
#